data_AF-A0A6V7KMA0-F1
#
_entry.id   AF-A0A6V7KMA0-F1
#
_cell.length_a   1.000
_cell.length_b   1.000
_cell.length_c   1.000
_cell.angle_alpha   90.00
_cell.angle_beta   90.00
_cell.angle_gamma   90.00
#
_symmetry.space_group_name_H-M   'P 1'
#
loop_
_entity.id
_entity.type
_entity.pdbx_description
1 polymer ?
#
loop_
_entity_poly.entity_id
_entity_poly.type
_entity_poly.pdbx_seq_one_letter_code
_entity_poly.pdbx_strand_id
1 'polypeptide(L)' 'LFDVGGQRSERKKWIHCFEDVTAIIFCVAMSEYDQVLHEDETT' A
#
# COMPACT_ATOMS: atom_id res chain seq x y z
N LEU A 1 5.27 -8.82 -12.90
CA LEU A 1 4.53 -7.83 -12.08
C LEU A 1 4.35 -8.45 -10.72
N PHE A 2 4.88 -7.80 -9.68
CA PHE A 2 4.72 -8.24 -8.29
C PHE A 2 3.72 -7.30 -7.61
N ASP A 3 2.77 -7.86 -6.88
CA ASP A 3 1.79 -7.09 -6.11
C ASP A 3 2.12 -7.19 -4.62
N VAL A 4 2.03 -6.07 -3.92
CA VAL A 4 2.35 -5.97 -2.49
C VAL A 4 1.17 -5.32 -1.76
N GLY A 5 0.78 -5.93 -0.65
CA GLY A 5 -0.34 -5.43 0.15
C GLY A 5 -0.12 -3.98 0.62
N GLY A 6 -1.12 -3.13 0.42
CA GLY A 6 -1.08 -1.70 0.77
C GLY A 6 -1.43 -1.37 2.23
N GLN A 7 -2.02 -2.33 2.95
CA GLN A 7 -2.40 -2.16 4.36
C GLN A 7 -1.17 -1.92 5.24
N ARG A 8 -1.31 -1.11 6.28
CA ARG A 8 -0.22 -0.66 7.17
C ARG A 8 0.61 -1.83 7.73
N SER A 9 -0.03 -2.94 8.09
CA SER A 9 0.62 -4.15 8.60
C SER A 9 1.56 -4.81 7.58
N GLU A 10 1.21 -4.74 6.30
CA GLU A 10 1.93 -5.38 5.20
C GLU A 10 3.12 -4.53 4.69
N ARG A 11 3.10 -3.21 4.92
CA ARG A 11 4.15 -2.27 4.46
C ARG A 11 5.56 -2.61 4.97
N LYS A 12 5.68 -3.26 6.13
CA LYS A 12 6.98 -3.71 6.67
C LYS A 12 7.69 -4.72 5.76
N LYS A 13 6.94 -5.43 4.92
CA LYS A 13 7.47 -6.47 4.01
C LYS A 13 7.96 -5.90 2.67
N TRP A 14 7.58 -4.66 2.33
CA TRP A 14 7.86 -4.06 1.02
C TRP A 14 9.34 -4.03 0.67
N ILE A 15 10.22 -3.83 1.66
CA ILE A 15 11.67 -3.73 1.44
C ILE A 15 12.24 -4.99 0.77
N HIS A 16 11.63 -6.16 1.02
CA HIS A 16 12.05 -7.43 0.41
C HIS A 16 11.61 -7.57 -1.05
N CYS A 17 10.75 -6.69 -1.55
CA CYS A 17 10.20 -6.74 -2.90
C CYS A 17 10.83 -5.73 -3.86
N PHE A 18 11.80 -4.92 -3.41
CA PHE A 18 12.42 -3.84 -4.20
C PHE A 18 13.80 -4.16 -4.77
N GLU A 19 14.27 -5.40 -4.66
CA GLU A 19 15.51 -5.83 -5.30
C GLU A 19 15.31 -5.97 -6.83
N ASP A 20 16.20 -5.36 -7.61
CA ASP A 20 16.24 -5.41 -9.09
C ASP A 20 14.94 -4.98 -9.82
N VAL A 21 14.14 -4.08 -9.23
CA VAL A 21 12.95 -3.53 -9.90
C VAL A 21 13.30 -2.43 -10.90
N THR A 22 12.75 -2.51 -12.12
CA THR A 22 12.91 -1.47 -13.14
C THR A 22 12.06 -0.23 -12.88
N ALA A 23 10.87 -0.41 -12.29
CA ALA A 23 9.92 0.66 -12.04
C ALA A 23 8.94 0.27 -10.92
N ILE A 24 8.38 1.28 -10.26
CA ILE A 24 7.31 1.15 -9.26
C ILE A 24 6.04 1.75 -9.84
N ILE A 25 4.92 1.03 -9.71
CA ILE A 25 3.58 1.55 -10.02
C ILE A 25 2.91 1.87 -8.69
N PHE A 26 2.65 3.15 -8.44
CA PHE A 26 1.97 3.60 -7.22
C PHE A 26 0.49 3.87 -7.52
N CYS A 27 -0.39 3.05 -6.95
CA CYS A 27 -1.83 3.15 -7.14
C CYS A 27 -2.49 3.97 -6.03
N VAL A 28 -3.41 4.87 -6.40
CA VAL A 28 -4.19 5.69 -5.46
C VAL A 28 -5.67 5.60 -5.82
N ALA A 29 -6.52 5.37 -4.83
CA ALA A 29 -7.96 5.39 -4.99
C ALA A 29 -8.50 6.82 -4.91
N MET A 30 -8.74 7.47 -6.05
CA MET A 30 -9.28 8.84 -6.07
C MET A 30 -10.74 8.92 -5.59
N SER A 31 -11.46 7.81 -5.65
CA SER A 31 -12.86 7.71 -5.22
C SER A 31 -13.05 7.69 -3.70
N GLU A 32 -11.98 7.48 -2.92
CA GLU A 32 -12.05 7.34 -1.46
C GLU A 32 -11.80 8.67 -0.72
N TYR A 33 -12.01 9.81 -1.40
CA TYR A 33 -11.70 11.14 -0.85
C TYR A 33 -12.49 11.50 0.42
N ASP A 34 -13.65 10.87 0.64
CA ASP A 34 -14.53 11.07 1.79
C ASP A 34 -14.51 9.90 2.78
N GLN A 35 -13.60 8.95 2.61
CA GLN A 35 -13.46 7.76 3.46
C GLN A 35 -12.27 7.89 4.42
N VAL A 36 -12.28 7.07 5.47
CA VAL A 36 -11.19 6.93 6.45
C VAL A 36 -10.54 5.57 6.32
N LEU A 37 -9.29 5.43 6.78
CA LEU A 37 -8.60 4.14 6.73
C LEU A 37 -9.23 3.18 7.73
N HIS A 38 -9.40 1.93 7.32
CA HIS A 38 -9.86 0.86 8.21
C HIS A 38 -8.89 0.62 9.37
N GLU A 39 -7.59 0.85 9.16
CA GLU A 39 -6.57 0.69 10.20
C GLU A 39 -6.40 1.90 11.14
N ASP A 40 -7.23 2.94 11.00
CA ASP A 40 -7.30 4.00 12.01
C ASP A 40 -8.14 3.50 13.20
N GLU A 41 -7.62 3.67 14.42
CA GLU A 41 -8.35 3.31 15.64
C GLU A 41 -9.51 4.29 15.87
N THR A 42 -10.62 4.09 15.19
CA THR A 42 -11.91 4.62 15.62
C THR A 42 -12.51 3.65 16.63
N THR A 43 -12.54 4.07 17.89
CA THR A 43 -13.45 3.50 18.90
C THR A 43 -14.90 3.62 18.43
#